data_AF-A0A349STN7-F1
#
_entry.id   AF-A0A349STN7-F1
#
_cell.length_a   1.000
_cell.length_b   1.000
_cell.length_c   1.000
_cell.angle_alpha   90.00
_cell.angle_beta   90.00
_cell.angle_gamma   90.00
#
_symmetry.space_group_name_H-M   'P 1'
#
loop_
_entity.id
_entity.type
_entity.pdbx_description
1 polymer ?
#
loop_
_entity_poly.entity_id
_entity_poly.type
_entity_poly.pdbx_seq_one_letter_code
_entity_poly.pdbx_strand_id
1 'polypeptide(L)'
;GIGAGAHGKITDPETGTVLRYQKTRLPQDYLNPDKAFCAKEWSVPAADLPFEFFMNSLRLQEAIPKSLFEERTFLTPDMVNQTIAKACHQGLMTATQHSWQTTALGQRFLNSLLTLFQ
;
A
#
# COMPACT_ATOMS: atom_id res chain seq x y z
N GLY A 1 -2.83 14.44 -0.57
CA GLY A 1 -3.61 14.98 -1.69
C GLY A 1 -4.02 16.42 -1.40
N ILE A 2 -4.52 17.14 -2.41
CA ILE A 2 -5.01 18.53 -2.28
C ILE A 2 -6.54 18.49 -2.23
N GLY A 3 -7.13 18.85 -1.08
CA GLY A 3 -8.58 18.83 -0.83
C GLY A 3 -8.96 18.39 0.59
N ALA A 4 -10.18 18.73 1.03
CA ALA A 4 -10.74 18.30 2.31
C ALA A 4 -10.84 16.77 2.37
N GLY A 5 -10.36 16.15 3.46
CA GLY A 5 -10.28 14.69 3.59
C GLY A 5 -9.23 14.00 2.71
N ALA A 6 -8.35 14.74 2.02
CA ALA A 6 -7.34 14.13 1.17
C ALA A 6 -6.29 13.38 2.00
N HIS A 7 -6.02 12.13 1.60
CA HIS A 7 -4.93 11.33 2.15
C HIS A 7 -3.63 11.70 1.44
N GLY A 8 -2.55 11.88 2.19
CA GLY A 8 -1.20 12.01 1.63
C GLY A 8 -0.26 10.99 2.23
N LYS A 9 0.83 10.73 1.50
CA LYS A 9 1.94 9.88 1.91
C LYS A 9 3.23 10.66 1.73
N ILE A 10 4.05 10.75 2.76
CA ILE A 10 5.41 11.27 2.69
C ILE A 10 6.31 10.08 2.98
N THR A 11 7.25 9.79 2.09
CA THR A 11 8.28 8.80 2.33
C THR A 11 9.55 9.55 2.67
N ASP A 12 10.12 9.30 3.84
CA ASP A 12 11.46 9.74 4.22
C ASP A 12 12.46 8.66 3.82
N PRO A 13 13.27 8.89 2.77
CA PRO A 13 14.24 7.91 2.29
C PRO A 13 15.47 7.77 3.19
N GLU A 14 15.78 8.73 4.08
CA GLU A 14 16.93 8.62 4.99
C GLU A 14 16.63 7.69 6.17
N THR A 15 15.39 7.71 6.66
CA THR A 15 14.95 6.88 7.79
C THR A 15 14.16 5.64 7.38
N GLY A 16 13.75 5.53 6.11
CA GLY A 16 12.86 4.48 5.61
C GLY A 16 11.42 4.64 6.12
N THR A 17 11.08 5.77 6.74
CA THR A 17 9.78 6.00 7.37
C THR A 17 8.74 6.42 6.33
N VAL A 18 7.58 5.76 6.36
CA VAL A 18 6.42 6.16 5.55
C VAL A 18 5.39 6.82 6.46
N LEU A 19 5.17 8.13 6.26
CA LEU A 19 4.19 8.93 6.99
C LEU A 19 2.91 9.05 6.17
N ARG A 20 1.76 8.79 6.81
CA ARG A 20 0.43 9.07 6.26
C ARG A 20 -0.15 10.27 6.98
N TYR A 21 -0.80 11.15 6.22
CA TYR A 21 -1.56 12.27 6.79
C TYR A 21 -2.97 12.34 6.24
N GLN A 22 -3.91 12.71 7.10
CA GLN A 22 -5.30 13.04 6.77
C GLN A 22 -5.55 14.52 7.05
N LYS A 23 -5.99 15.24 6.02
CA LYS A 23 -6.48 16.62 6.18
C LYS A 23 -7.90 16.63 6.75
N THR A 24 -8.23 17.66 7.53
CA THR A 24 -9.55 17.86 8.13
C THR A 24 -10.66 17.81 7.07
N ARG A 25 -11.80 17.19 7.44
CA ARG A 25 -12.85 16.74 6.52
C ARG A 25 -13.88 17.84 6.18
N LEU A 26 -13.94 18.92 6.96
CA LEU A 26 -14.95 19.97 6.82
C LEU A 26 -14.34 21.23 6.18
N PRO A 27 -14.95 21.81 5.14
CA PRO A 27 -14.49 23.07 4.54
C PRO A 27 -14.39 24.23 5.53
N GLN A 28 -15.29 24.27 6.53
CA GLN A 28 -15.28 25.27 7.60
C GLN A 28 -14.03 25.20 8.49
N ASP A 29 -13.46 24.00 8.68
CA ASP A 29 -12.23 23.82 9.47
C ASP A 29 -10.98 24.24 8.68
N TYR A 30 -11.07 24.33 7.36
CA TYR A 30 -9.99 24.80 6.48
C TYR A 30 -9.89 26.33 6.43
N LEU A 31 -10.93 27.04 6.86
CA LEU A 31 -10.99 28.51 6.93
C LEU A 31 -10.75 29.05 8.34
N ASN A 32 -10.60 28.18 9.33
CA ASN A 32 -10.38 28.56 10.72
C ASN A 32 -8.86 28.57 11.02
N PRO A 33 -8.23 29.76 11.18
CA PRO A 33 -6.79 29.87 11.47
C PRO A 33 -6.39 29.26 12.83
N ASP A 34 -7.35 29.02 13.73
CA ASP A 34 -7.11 28.43 15.05
C ASP A 34 -7.14 26.89 15.05
N LYS A 35 -7.40 26.24 13.90
CA LYS A 35 -7.41 24.78 13.77
C LYS A 35 -6.25 24.27 12.92
N ALA A 36 -5.56 23.26 13.44
CA ALA A 36 -4.52 22.56 12.69
C ALA A 36 -5.12 21.91 11.42
N PHE A 37 -4.55 22.24 10.26
CA PHE A 37 -4.94 21.71 8.95
C PHE A 37 -4.73 20.18 8.80
N CYS A 38 -3.93 19.59 9.68
CA CYS A 38 -3.62 18.16 9.72
C CYS A 38 -4.41 17.50 10.86
N ALA A 39 -5.39 16.66 10.52
CA ALA A 39 -6.24 16.01 11.51
C ALA A 39 -5.52 14.85 12.20
N LYS A 40 -4.67 14.12 11.46
CA LYS A 40 -3.87 12.98 11.95
C LYS A 40 -2.64 12.80 11.07
N GLU A 41 -1.52 12.52 11.72
CA GLU A 41 -0.27 12.07 11.11
C GLU A 41 0.20 10.82 11.86
N TRP A 42 0.58 9.77 11.13
CA TRP A 42 1.15 8.57 11.75
C TRP A 42 2.18 7.91 10.83
N SER A 43 3.17 7.28 11.45
CA SER A 43 4.09 6.37 10.77
C SER A 43 3.37 5.06 10.48
N VAL A 44 3.44 4.59 9.23
CA VAL A 44 2.89 3.29 8.84
C VAL A 44 3.81 2.19 9.38
N PRO A 45 3.32 1.30 10.25
CA PRO A 45 4.10 0.16 10.72
C PRO A 45 4.61 -0.68 9.56
N ALA A 46 5.81 -1.25 9.69
CA ALA A 46 6.38 -2.13 8.68
C ALA A 46 5.44 -3.30 8.31
N ALA A 47 4.64 -3.79 9.26
CA ALA A 47 3.65 -4.84 9.03
C ALA A 47 2.51 -4.43 8.08
N ASP A 48 2.18 -3.14 7.98
CA ASP A 48 1.06 -2.63 7.17
C ASP A 48 1.50 -2.22 5.75
N LEU A 49 2.81 -2.03 5.54
CA LEU A 49 3.38 -1.62 4.25
C LEU A 49 3.11 -2.63 3.11
N PRO A 50 3.19 -3.96 3.32
CA PRO A 50 2.82 -4.93 2.29
C PRO A 50 1.40 -4.74 1.77
N PHE A 51 0.44 -4.59 2.66
CA PHE A 51 -0.96 -4.38 2.30
C PHE A 51 -1.13 -3.11 1.46
N GLU A 52 -0.54 -1.99 1.90
CA GLU A 52 -0.62 -0.73 1.15
C GLU A 52 0.03 -0.84 -0.25
N PHE A 53 1.15 -1.54 -0.35
CA PHE A 53 1.82 -1.77 -1.62
C PHE A 53 0.94 -2.58 -2.57
N PHE A 54 0.51 -3.78 -2.15
CA PHE A 54 -0.26 -4.68 -3.01
C PHE A 54 -1.66 -4.15 -3.33
N MET A 55 -2.24 -3.32 -2.46
CA MET A 55 -3.48 -2.59 -2.75
C MET A 55 -3.38 -1.76 -4.04
N ASN A 56 -2.24 -1.14 -4.30
CA ASN A 56 -2.03 -0.35 -5.51
C ASN A 56 -1.53 -1.22 -6.66
N SER A 57 -0.50 -2.02 -6.42
CA SER A 57 0.19 -2.78 -7.46
C SER A 57 -0.70 -3.83 -8.14
N LEU A 58 -1.57 -4.53 -7.39
CA LEU A 58 -2.43 -5.57 -7.96
C LEU A 58 -3.53 -5.01 -8.88
N ARG A 59 -3.88 -3.71 -8.76
CA ARG A 59 -4.90 -3.05 -9.61
C ARG A 59 -4.42 -2.70 -11.00
N LEU A 60 -3.10 -2.60 -11.20
CA LEU A 60 -2.51 -2.21 -12.48
C LEU A 60 -2.54 -3.33 -13.53
N GLN A 61 -2.91 -4.56 -13.14
CA GLN A 61 -2.96 -5.75 -14.03
C GLN A 61 -1.64 -6.07 -14.75
N GLU A 62 -0.54 -5.48 -14.30
CA GLU A 62 0.79 -5.63 -14.86
C GLU A 62 1.64 -6.55 -13.97
N ALA A 63 2.79 -6.99 -14.51
CA ALA A 63 3.79 -7.67 -13.70
C ALA A 63 4.38 -6.67 -12.68
N ILE A 64 4.47 -7.10 -11.43
CA ILE A 64 4.97 -6.33 -10.29
C ILE A 64 6.41 -6.78 -10.03
N PRO A 65 7.44 -5.98 -10.35
CA PRO A 65 8.82 -6.33 -10.02
C PRO A 65 9.02 -6.43 -8.50
N LYS A 66 9.74 -7.44 -8.03
CA LYS A 66 10.06 -7.58 -6.59
C LYS A 66 10.94 -6.44 -6.08
N SER A 67 11.82 -5.91 -6.93
CA SER A 67 12.62 -4.72 -6.62
C SER A 67 11.77 -3.49 -6.34
N LEU A 68 10.61 -3.35 -7.00
CA LEU A 68 9.70 -2.24 -6.74
C LEU A 68 9.07 -2.33 -5.34
N PHE A 69 8.89 -3.54 -4.80
CA PHE A 69 8.44 -3.73 -3.42
C PHE A 69 9.48 -3.24 -2.43
N GLU A 70 10.75 -3.66 -2.60
CA GLU A 70 11.86 -3.20 -1.76
C GLU A 70 12.00 -1.68 -1.80
N GLU A 71 12.00 -1.08 -2.99
CA GLU A 71 12.15 0.37 -3.16
C GLU A 71 11.03 1.18 -2.49
N ARG A 72 9.81 0.63 -2.40
CA ARG A 72 8.62 1.37 -1.94
C ARG A 72 8.18 1.04 -0.53
N THR A 73 8.66 -0.06 0.04
CA THR A 73 8.37 -0.48 1.41
C THR A 73 9.60 -0.51 2.31
N PHE A 74 10.81 -0.50 1.74
CA PHE A 74 12.06 -0.76 2.45
C PHE A 74 12.11 -2.15 3.12
N LEU A 75 11.29 -3.09 2.66
CA LEU A 75 11.20 -4.46 3.16
C LEU A 75 11.66 -5.46 2.11
N THR A 76 12.23 -6.57 2.56
CA THR A 76 12.60 -7.66 1.66
C THR A 76 11.36 -8.46 1.21
N PRO A 77 11.34 -8.99 -0.03
CA PRO A 77 10.25 -9.82 -0.53
C PRO A 77 9.97 -11.06 0.33
N ASP A 78 10.96 -11.50 1.11
CA ASP A 78 10.85 -12.62 2.03
C ASP A 78 9.73 -12.41 3.07
N MET A 79 9.46 -11.17 3.46
CA MET A 79 8.38 -10.85 4.39
C MET A 79 6.99 -11.26 3.88
N VAL A 80 6.82 -11.30 2.55
CA VAL A 80 5.54 -11.63 1.90
C VAL A 80 5.57 -12.97 1.18
N ASN A 81 6.69 -13.71 1.21
CA ASN A 81 6.84 -14.97 0.47
C ASN A 81 5.78 -16.01 0.84
N GLN A 82 5.46 -16.16 2.13
CA GLN A 82 4.43 -17.11 2.59
C GLN A 82 3.04 -16.72 2.06
N THR A 83 2.69 -15.44 2.14
CA THR A 83 1.42 -14.89 1.64
C THR A 83 1.30 -15.05 0.12
N ILE A 84 2.36 -14.74 -0.61
CA ILE A 84 2.43 -14.91 -2.06
C ILE A 84 2.29 -16.39 -2.43
N ALA A 85 2.98 -17.29 -1.74
CA ALA A 85 2.87 -18.73 -1.99
C ALA A 85 1.43 -19.23 -1.80
N LYS A 86 0.73 -18.75 -0.78
CA LYS A 86 -0.69 -19.04 -0.55
C LYS A 86 -1.57 -18.50 -1.69
N ALA A 87 -1.35 -17.26 -2.13
CA ALA A 87 -2.07 -16.67 -3.26
C ALA A 87 -1.82 -17.44 -4.57
N CYS A 88 -0.59 -17.90 -4.80
CA CYS A 88 -0.23 -18.74 -5.94
C CYS A 88 -0.90 -20.12 -5.87
N HIS A 89 -0.90 -20.76 -4.70
CA HIS A 89 -1.59 -22.03 -4.50
C HIS A 89 -3.10 -21.92 -4.75
N GLN A 90 -3.71 -20.77 -4.44
CA GLN A 90 -5.12 -20.47 -4.74
C GLN A 90 -5.36 -20.07 -6.21
N GLY A 91 -4.32 -20.02 -7.06
CA GLY A 91 -4.42 -19.61 -8.45
C GLY A 91 -4.71 -18.11 -8.65
N LEU A 92 -4.60 -17.29 -7.60
CA LEU A 92 -4.89 -15.86 -7.63
C LEU A 92 -3.70 -15.04 -8.17
N MET A 93 -2.48 -15.55 -8.00
CA MET A 93 -1.26 -14.91 -8.47
C MET A 93 -0.32 -15.94 -9.11
N THR A 94 0.57 -15.46 -9.96
CA THR A 94 1.78 -16.18 -10.37
C THR A 94 3.01 -15.45 -9.87
N ALA A 95 4.07 -16.19 -9.60
CA ALA A 95 5.34 -15.65 -9.14
C ALA A 95 6.47 -16.21 -10.00
N THR A 96 7.35 -15.32 -10.44
CA THR A 96 8.63 -15.67 -11.06
C THR A 96 9.76 -15.35 -10.08
N GLN A 97 11.01 -15.55 -10.50
CA GLN A 97 12.16 -15.13 -9.72
C GLN A 97 12.16 -13.61 -9.46
N HIS A 98 11.73 -12.81 -10.44
CA HIS A 98 11.88 -11.34 -10.41
C HIS A 98 10.56 -10.57 -10.27
N SER A 99 9.42 -11.20 -10.49
CA SER A 99 8.13 -10.52 -10.51
C SER A 99 6.99 -11.36 -9.94
N TRP A 100 5.94 -10.68 -9.52
CA TRP A 100 4.62 -11.25 -9.24
C TRP A 100 3.62 -10.75 -10.26
N GLN A 101 2.58 -11.52 -10.55
CA GLN A 101 1.50 -11.05 -11.41
C GLN A 101 0.16 -11.61 -10.94
N THR A 102 -0.86 -10.77 -10.92
CA THR A 102 -2.23 -11.20 -10.62
C THR A 102 -2.79 -11.96 -11.81
N THR A 103 -3.43 -13.11 -11.57
CA THR A 103 -4.12 -13.86 -12.63
C THR A 103 -5.49 -13.24 -12.93
N ALA A 104 -6.14 -13.66 -14.01
CA ALA A 104 -7.53 -13.29 -14.28
C ALA A 104 -8.49 -13.69 -13.14
N LEU A 105 -8.22 -14.81 -12.45
CA LEU A 105 -8.97 -15.23 -11.26
C LEU A 105 -8.71 -14.29 -10.09
N GLY A 106 -7.43 -13.97 -9.83
CA GLY A 106 -7.04 -13.00 -8.80
C GLY A 106 -7.69 -11.63 -8.98
N GLN A 107 -7.83 -11.17 -10.23
CA GLN A 107 -8.53 -9.91 -10.52
C GLN A 107 -10.01 -9.96 -10.18
N ARG A 108 -10.71 -11.08 -10.47
CA ARG A 108 -12.11 -11.26 -10.09
C ARG A 108 -12.30 -11.29 -8.57
N PHE A 109 -11.30 -11.79 -7.84
CA PHE A 109 -11.31 -11.92 -6.38
C PHE A 109 -10.31 -10.98 -5.71
N LEU A 110 -10.12 -9.77 -6.25
CA LEU A 110 -9.07 -8.85 -5.81
C LEU A 110 -9.17 -8.51 -4.32
N ASN A 111 -10.37 -8.30 -3.79
CA ASN A 111 -10.58 -8.01 -2.37
C ASN A 111 -10.15 -9.20 -1.50
N SER A 112 -10.55 -10.42 -1.87
CA SER A 112 -10.14 -11.63 -1.15
C SER A 112 -8.62 -11.84 -1.23
N LEU A 113 -8.01 -11.56 -2.38
CA LEU A 113 -6.56 -11.59 -2.53
C LEU A 113 -5.88 -10.58 -1.59
N LEU A 114 -6.38 -9.35 -1.50
CA LEU A 114 -5.83 -8.31 -0.64
C LEU A 114 -5.94 -8.65 0.86
N THR A 115 -6.98 -9.37 1.29
CA THR A 115 -7.10 -9.82 2.69
C THR A 115 -6.01 -10.79 3.12
N LEU A 116 -5.27 -11.41 2.19
CA LEU A 116 -4.13 -12.26 2.53
C LEU A 116 -2.93 -11.46 3.06
N PHE A 117 -2.88 -10.15 2.79
CA PHE A 117 -1.77 -9.26 3.16
C PHE A 117 -2.08 -8.39 4.39
N GLN A 118 -3.22 -8.59 5.06
CA GLN A 118 -3.59 -7.93 6.32
C GLN A 118 -3.07 -8.68 7.55
#